data_AF-A0A2M7Z5J0-F1
#
_entry.id   AF-A0A2M7Z5J0-F1
#
_cell.length_a   1.000
_cell.length_b   1.000
_cell.length_c   1.000
_cell.angle_alpha   90.00
_cell.angle_beta   90.00
_cell.angle_gamma   90.00
#
_symmetry.space_group_name_H-M   'P 1'
#
loop_
_entity.id
_entity.type
_entity.pdbx_description
1 polymer ?
#
loop_
_entity_poly.entity_id
_entity_poly.type
_entity_poly.pdbx_seq_one_letter_code
_entity_poly.pdbx_strand_id
1 'polypeptide(L)'
;MKVEFLREKYPKFVYQKYSYQISGKNLEIFFDFKIEPNLKFRSKIIIENINQNLPRWNLGKIDNLVFHLGLMEIPSYWKATCSPIIEVEAGKLNKEQIKWWEDLIIKGMGQFFYQNKINFRQPNFLKIRSLGRFDLRKADTGPTCDRYLVPFAGGRDSIVTLENLKKKGETALFLVNPNEQIKKVVKVTGIKKQIIVRRTIDKKLLELNKKGYLNGHTPFTAVLSFLSVLCAVLFDYKNIVFSNEKSADEGNLKYLGKMINHQWAKSSEFEKMFKKYCKKFLVKNINYFSYLRKYGELEISKMFIKYPKYFSVF
;
A
#
# COMPACT_ATOMS: atom_id res chain seq x y z
N MET A 1 4.70 25.59 -7.29
CA MET A 1 4.98 26.38 -6.06
C MET A 1 6.29 25.89 -5.45
N LYS A 2 7.06 26.76 -4.77
CA LYS A 2 8.30 26.36 -4.06
C LYS A 2 7.97 25.56 -2.80
N VAL A 3 8.78 24.54 -2.48
CA VAL A 3 8.54 23.64 -1.34
C VAL A 3 8.69 24.36 -0.01
N GLU A 4 9.61 25.30 0.09
CA GLU A 4 9.88 26.09 1.30
C GLU A 4 8.63 26.87 1.70
N PHE A 5 8.04 27.59 0.74
CA PHE A 5 6.80 28.34 0.92
C PHE A 5 5.64 27.42 1.35
N LEU A 6 5.51 26.25 0.72
CA LEU A 6 4.44 25.30 1.08
C LEU A 6 4.63 24.72 2.48
N ARG A 7 5.86 24.41 2.88
CA ARG A 7 6.17 23.89 4.22
C ARG A 7 5.95 24.91 5.31
N GLU A 8 6.24 26.18 5.04
CA GLU A 8 5.98 27.30 5.94
C GLU A 8 4.47 27.58 6.06
N LYS A 9 3.78 27.68 4.93
CA LYS A 9 2.33 27.91 4.88
C LYS A 9 1.52 26.75 5.45
N TYR A 10 2.02 25.52 5.29
CA TYR A 10 1.35 24.29 5.71
C TYR A 10 2.26 23.47 6.64
N PRO A 11 2.47 23.90 7.89
CA PRO A 11 3.47 23.31 8.78
C PRO A 11 3.08 21.92 9.29
N LYS A 12 1.80 21.54 9.18
CA LYS A 12 1.24 20.38 9.88
C LYS A 12 0.25 19.60 9.02
N PHE A 13 0.53 18.31 8.85
CA PHE A 13 -0.39 17.32 8.32
C PHE A 13 -0.97 16.50 9.48
N VAL A 14 -2.27 16.25 9.48
CA VAL A 14 -2.96 15.55 10.56
C VAL A 14 -3.77 14.39 9.99
N TYR A 15 -3.51 13.17 10.47
CA TYR A 15 -4.41 12.03 10.32
C TYR A 15 -5.39 12.03 11.48
N GLN A 16 -6.59 12.55 11.24
CA GLN A 16 -7.55 12.90 12.28
C GLN A 16 -8.29 11.68 12.80
N LYS A 17 -8.90 10.92 11.88
CA LYS A 17 -9.70 9.74 12.21
C LYS A 17 -9.87 8.84 11.00
N TYR A 18 -10.33 7.62 11.26
CA TYR A 18 -10.88 6.71 10.27
C TYR A 18 -12.27 6.25 10.70
N SER A 19 -13.05 5.81 9.74
CA SER A 19 -14.33 5.14 9.98
C SER A 19 -14.54 4.09 8.91
N TYR A 20 -15.32 3.06 9.22
CA TYR A 20 -15.75 2.10 8.21
C TYR A 20 -17.16 1.63 8.50
N GLN A 21 -17.85 1.21 7.45
CA GLN A 21 -19.22 0.75 7.50
C GLN A 21 -19.46 -0.33 6.45
N ILE A 22 -20.45 -1.18 6.70
CA ILE A 22 -20.91 -2.16 5.72
C ILE A 22 -22.07 -1.56 4.95
N SER A 23 -21.96 -1.53 3.62
CA SER A 23 -23.02 -1.07 2.72
C SER A 23 -23.33 -2.18 1.72
N GLY A 24 -24.49 -2.83 1.87
CA GLY A 24 -24.81 -4.06 1.13
C GLY A 24 -23.77 -5.14 1.40
N LYS A 25 -23.08 -5.63 0.37
CA LYS A 25 -21.99 -6.63 0.49
C LYS A 25 -20.59 -6.00 0.54
N ASN A 26 -20.48 -4.69 0.71
CA ASN A 26 -19.20 -3.98 0.62
C ASN A 26 -18.76 -3.43 1.98
N LEU A 27 -17.46 -3.47 2.25
CA LEU A 27 -16.85 -2.70 3.33
C LEU A 27 -16.37 -1.36 2.78
N GLU A 28 -16.96 -0.27 3.24
CA GLU A 28 -16.51 1.08 2.92
C GLU A 28 -15.65 1.61 4.06
N ILE A 29 -14.47 2.13 3.73
CA ILE A 29 -13.48 2.65 4.67
C ILE A 29 -13.17 4.09 4.28
N PHE A 30 -13.14 4.97 5.27
CA PHE A 30 -12.89 6.40 5.11
C PHE A 30 -11.73 6.83 6.00
N PHE A 31 -10.89 7.71 5.46
CA PHE A 31 -9.77 8.32 6.18
C PHE A 31 -9.87 9.84 6.05
N ASP A 32 -9.99 10.53 7.18
CA ASP A 32 -10.07 11.99 7.23
C ASP A 32 -8.68 12.57 7.55
N PHE A 33 -8.20 13.41 6.63
CA PHE A 33 -6.92 14.12 6.75
C PHE A 33 -7.13 15.63 6.75
N LYS A 34 -6.29 16.34 7.50
CA LYS A 34 -6.22 17.81 7.51
C LYS A 34 -4.80 18.25 7.24
N ILE A 35 -4.62 19.34 6.49
CA ILE A 35 -3.35 20.06 6.45
C ILE A 35 -3.64 21.49 6.90
N GLU A 36 -3.05 21.88 8.02
CA GLU A 36 -3.27 23.21 8.58
C GLU A 36 -2.67 24.29 7.67
N PRO A 37 -3.36 25.43 7.48
CA PRO A 37 -4.54 25.84 8.25
C PRO A 37 -5.90 25.34 7.71
N ASN A 38 -6.04 25.05 6.42
CA ASN A 38 -7.36 25.02 5.77
C ASN A 38 -7.61 23.89 4.75
N LEU A 39 -6.67 22.96 4.54
CA LEU A 39 -6.91 21.82 3.65
C LEU A 39 -7.48 20.64 4.45
N LYS A 40 -8.44 19.97 3.83
CA LYS A 40 -9.12 18.78 4.36
C LYS A 40 -9.33 17.82 3.21
N PHE A 41 -9.12 16.53 3.46
CA PHE A 41 -9.30 15.46 2.48
C PHE A 41 -10.02 14.30 3.13
N ARG A 42 -10.80 13.57 2.33
CA ARG A 42 -11.40 12.31 2.72
C ARG A 42 -11.12 11.25 1.68
N SER A 43 -10.24 10.30 2.01
CA SER A 43 -9.98 9.14 1.16
C SER A 43 -11.08 8.10 1.35
N LYS A 44 -11.47 7.39 0.28
CA LYS A 44 -12.44 6.30 0.33
C LYS A 44 -11.84 5.03 -0.29
N ILE A 45 -11.95 3.93 0.45
CA ILE A 45 -11.63 2.58 -0.01
C ILE A 45 -12.87 1.71 0.13
N ILE A 46 -13.18 0.90 -0.88
CA ILE A 46 -14.29 -0.05 -0.87
C ILE A 46 -13.71 -1.42 -1.13
N ILE A 47 -13.98 -2.38 -0.24
CA ILE A 47 -13.67 -3.80 -0.45
C ILE A 47 -14.98 -4.49 -0.81
N GLU A 48 -15.06 -5.03 -2.02
CA GLU A 48 -16.28 -5.61 -2.56
C GLU A 48 -16.53 -7.04 -2.04
N ASN A 49 -17.80 -7.42 -1.92
CA ASN A 49 -18.25 -8.79 -1.64
C ASN A 49 -17.70 -9.43 -0.37
N ILE A 50 -17.63 -8.66 0.72
CA ILE A 50 -17.23 -9.16 2.03
C ILE A 50 -18.24 -10.19 2.57
N ASN A 51 -17.75 -11.29 3.14
CA ASN A 51 -18.60 -12.27 3.80
C ASN A 51 -18.86 -11.86 5.27
N GLN A 52 -20.04 -11.31 5.54
CA GLN A 52 -20.44 -10.80 6.85
C GLN A 52 -20.65 -11.90 7.90
N ASN A 53 -20.82 -13.14 7.48
CA ASN A 53 -21.06 -14.28 8.37
C ASN A 53 -19.76 -14.81 9.00
N LEU A 54 -18.59 -14.26 8.64
CA LEU A 54 -17.32 -14.69 9.22
C LEU A 54 -17.14 -14.09 10.63
N PRO A 55 -16.76 -14.88 11.67
CA PRO A 55 -16.52 -14.39 13.04
C PRO A 55 -15.35 -13.38 13.20
N ARG A 56 -14.80 -12.91 12.08
CA ARG A 56 -13.65 -11.99 12.00
C ARG A 56 -14.06 -10.52 12.05
N TRP A 57 -15.36 -10.25 11.95
CA TRP A 57 -15.97 -8.92 12.07
C TRP A 57 -16.11 -8.43 13.49
N ASN A 58 -15.68 -9.19 14.51
CA ASN A 58 -15.77 -8.75 15.89
C ASN A 58 -15.10 -7.36 16.00
N LEU A 59 -15.91 -6.34 16.28
CA LEU A 59 -15.55 -4.93 16.27
C LEU A 59 -14.31 -4.76 17.15
N GLY A 60 -13.17 -4.43 16.53
CA GLY A 60 -11.85 -4.47 17.18
C GLY A 60 -10.79 -5.32 16.46
N LYS A 61 -11.17 -6.36 15.69
CA LYS A 61 -10.20 -7.22 14.98
C LYS A 61 -9.57 -6.56 13.76
N ILE A 62 -10.29 -5.62 13.11
CA ILE A 62 -9.80 -4.94 11.90
C ILE A 62 -9.41 -3.48 12.14
N ASP A 63 -9.75 -2.89 13.30
CA ASP A 63 -9.44 -1.48 13.61
C ASP A 63 -7.97 -1.17 13.46
N ASN A 64 -7.12 -2.04 14.00
CA ASN A 64 -5.68 -1.91 13.87
C ASN A 64 -5.21 -1.94 12.41
N LEU A 65 -5.80 -2.81 11.58
CA LEU A 65 -5.47 -2.93 10.16
C LEU A 65 -5.95 -1.70 9.37
N VAL A 66 -7.17 -1.22 9.66
CA VAL A 66 -7.75 -0.02 9.05
C VAL A 66 -6.94 1.22 9.44
N PHE A 67 -6.60 1.37 10.72
CA PHE A 67 -5.76 2.46 11.20
C PHE A 67 -4.43 2.54 10.44
N HIS A 68 -3.71 1.41 10.32
CA HIS A 68 -2.43 1.35 9.62
C HIS A 68 -2.57 1.53 8.11
N LEU A 69 -3.68 1.09 7.53
CA LEU A 69 -4.01 1.40 6.13
C LEU A 69 -4.17 2.92 5.94
N GLY A 70 -4.81 3.62 6.88
CA GLY A 70 -4.90 5.08 6.85
C GLY A 70 -3.56 5.79 7.02
N LEU A 71 -2.64 5.23 7.82
CA LEU A 71 -1.24 5.72 7.86
C LEU A 71 -0.56 5.59 6.50
N MET A 72 -0.80 4.49 5.78
CA MET A 72 -0.26 4.27 4.43
C MET A 72 -0.90 5.18 3.37
N GLU A 73 -2.09 5.73 3.62
CA GLU A 73 -2.72 6.72 2.75
C GLU A 73 -2.06 8.11 2.88
N ILE A 74 -1.41 8.42 4.02
CA ILE A 74 -0.80 9.73 4.31
C ILE A 74 0.10 10.22 3.16
N PRO A 75 1.07 9.46 2.62
CA PRO A 75 1.96 9.95 1.57
C PRO A 75 1.24 10.45 0.31
N SER A 76 0.05 9.92 0.01
CA SER A 76 -0.76 10.37 -1.15
C SER A 76 -1.20 11.83 -1.01
N TYR A 77 -1.53 12.26 0.21
CA TYR A 77 -2.07 13.58 0.50
C TYR A 77 -1.01 14.54 1.04
N TRP A 78 -0.12 14.05 1.92
CA TRP A 78 0.99 14.80 2.50
C TRP A 78 1.91 15.39 1.44
N LYS A 79 2.12 14.68 0.33
CA LYS A 79 2.98 15.16 -0.75
C LYS A 79 2.59 16.52 -1.31
N ALA A 80 1.32 16.92 -1.23
CA ALA A 80 0.84 18.20 -1.76
C ALA A 80 1.56 19.40 -1.13
N THR A 81 1.95 19.29 0.14
CA THR A 81 2.56 20.36 0.92
C THR A 81 3.92 19.99 1.51
N CYS A 82 4.23 18.68 1.59
CA CYS A 82 5.45 18.16 2.20
C CYS A 82 5.63 18.66 3.64
N SER A 83 4.54 18.77 4.43
CA SER A 83 4.56 19.38 5.77
C SER A 83 5.64 18.76 6.69
N PRO A 84 6.40 19.55 7.47
CA PRO A 84 7.47 19.05 8.32
C PRO A 84 6.96 18.15 9.46
N ILE A 85 5.72 18.34 9.92
CA ILE A 85 5.13 17.57 11.01
C ILE A 85 3.94 16.76 10.48
N ILE A 86 3.91 15.48 10.84
CA ILE A 86 2.72 14.62 10.72
C ILE A 86 2.21 14.31 12.13
N GLU A 87 1.00 14.72 12.44
CA GLU A 87 0.30 14.37 13.67
C GLU A 87 -0.69 13.23 13.41
N VAL A 88 -0.64 12.21 14.25
CA VAL A 88 -1.52 11.05 14.19
C VAL A 88 -2.45 11.10 15.40
N GLU A 89 -3.65 11.63 15.19
CA GLU A 89 -4.73 11.69 16.20
C GLU A 89 -5.58 10.41 16.16
N ALA A 90 -5.68 9.78 14.99
CA ALA A 90 -6.53 8.62 14.73
C ALA A 90 -6.17 7.35 15.52
N GLY A 91 -5.01 7.31 16.17
CA GLY A 91 -4.54 6.15 16.94
C GLY A 91 -3.15 6.37 17.53
N LYS A 92 -2.74 5.45 18.39
CA LYS A 92 -1.45 5.52 19.08
C LYS A 92 -0.37 4.72 18.34
N LEU A 93 0.82 5.31 18.23
CA LEU A 93 2.03 4.68 17.72
C LEU A 93 3.11 4.75 18.79
N ASN A 94 3.81 3.63 18.98
CA ASN A 94 5.01 3.62 19.81
C ASN A 94 6.24 4.16 19.03
N LYS A 95 7.36 4.36 19.74
CA LYS A 95 8.60 4.90 19.18
C LYS A 95 9.14 4.08 17.98
N GLU A 96 9.01 2.76 18.03
CA GLU A 96 9.47 1.87 16.95
C GLU A 96 8.59 1.99 15.70
N GLN A 97 7.26 2.08 15.88
CA GLN A 97 6.35 2.32 14.76
C GLN A 97 6.59 3.69 14.14
N ILE A 98 6.80 4.73 14.95
CA ILE A 98 7.12 6.09 14.48
C ILE A 98 8.36 6.05 13.58
N LYS A 99 9.46 5.46 14.06
CA LYS A 99 10.69 5.33 13.27
C LYS A 99 10.47 4.54 11.97
N TRP A 100 9.71 3.45 12.04
CA TRP A 100 9.41 2.63 10.86
C TRP A 100 8.62 3.42 9.79
N TRP A 101 7.64 4.23 10.21
CA TRP A 101 6.86 5.07 9.31
C TRP A 101 7.67 6.23 8.74
N GLU A 102 8.56 6.85 9.52
CA GLU A 102 9.52 7.84 9.03
C GLU A 102 10.43 7.23 7.95
N ASP A 103 11.01 6.06 8.20
CA ASP A 103 11.84 5.35 7.22
C ASP A 103 11.06 5.01 5.94
N LEU A 104 9.82 4.53 6.06
CA LEU A 104 8.95 4.23 4.92
C LEU A 104 8.69 5.48 4.08
N ILE A 105 8.35 6.61 4.71
CA ILE A 105 8.05 7.85 3.99
C ILE A 105 9.32 8.36 3.31
N ILE A 106 10.45 8.41 4.03
CA ILE A 106 11.71 8.94 3.47
C ILE A 106 12.20 8.09 2.29
N LYS A 107 12.20 6.76 2.42
CA LYS A 107 12.67 5.88 1.34
C LYS A 107 11.65 5.76 0.20
N GLY A 108 10.37 5.62 0.53
CA GLY A 108 9.28 5.45 -0.43
C GLY A 108 8.97 6.70 -1.25
N MET A 109 9.29 7.88 -0.75
CA MET A 109 9.07 9.17 -1.43
C MET A 109 10.33 9.69 -2.15
N GLY A 110 11.38 8.87 -2.30
CA GLY A 110 12.66 9.31 -2.89
C GLY A 110 12.51 10.00 -4.24
N GLN A 111 11.79 9.39 -5.19
CA GLN A 111 11.56 10.01 -6.51
C GLN A 111 10.78 11.32 -6.40
N PHE A 112 9.81 11.41 -5.50
CA PHE A 112 9.09 12.66 -5.24
C PHE A 112 10.05 13.76 -4.78
N PHE A 113 10.98 13.46 -3.86
CA PHE A 113 11.98 14.43 -3.43
C PHE A 113 12.89 14.87 -4.58
N TYR A 114 13.35 13.94 -5.41
CA TYR A 114 14.16 14.26 -6.57
C TYR A 114 13.43 15.18 -7.56
N GLN A 115 12.22 14.80 -7.97
CA GLN A 115 11.43 15.55 -8.97
C GLN A 115 11.13 16.98 -8.52
N ASN A 116 10.92 17.17 -7.21
CA ASN A 116 10.62 18.46 -6.63
C ASN A 116 11.86 19.19 -6.06
N LYS A 117 13.07 18.64 -6.29
CA LYS A 117 14.35 19.18 -5.80
C LYS A 117 14.39 19.44 -4.28
N ILE A 118 13.77 18.56 -3.50
CA ILE A 118 13.62 18.68 -2.05
C ILE A 118 14.82 18.09 -1.32
N ASN A 119 15.47 18.90 -0.46
CA ASN A 119 16.53 18.40 0.42
C ASN A 119 15.96 17.66 1.66
N PHE A 120 15.62 16.38 1.47
CA PHE A 120 15.10 15.51 2.53
C PHE A 120 16.15 15.07 3.57
N ARG A 121 17.42 15.46 3.40
CA ARG A 121 18.52 15.12 4.33
C ARG A 121 18.69 16.13 5.46
N GLN A 122 17.92 17.22 5.44
CA GLN A 122 17.98 18.22 6.50
C GLN A 122 17.62 17.60 7.85
N PRO A 123 18.30 17.99 8.95
CA PRO A 123 17.86 17.65 10.29
C PRO A 123 16.39 18.05 10.48
N ASN A 124 15.62 17.21 11.19
CA ASN A 124 14.19 17.45 11.46
C ASN A 124 13.33 17.65 10.20
N PHE A 125 13.74 17.09 9.05
CA PHE A 125 12.98 17.21 7.81
C PHE A 125 11.53 16.72 7.93
N LEU A 126 11.33 15.61 8.65
CA LEU A 126 10.03 15.03 8.95
C LEU A 126 10.03 14.58 10.42
N LYS A 127 8.95 14.91 11.13
CA LYS A 127 8.69 14.41 12.48
C LYS A 127 7.27 13.87 12.57
N ILE A 128 7.12 12.60 12.97
CA ILE A 128 5.81 12.03 13.27
C ILE A 128 5.52 12.15 14.77
N ARG A 129 4.36 12.71 15.13
CA ARG A 129 3.86 12.81 16.50
C ARG A 129 2.61 11.96 16.64
N SER A 130 2.58 11.06 17.61
CA SER A 130 1.37 10.30 17.93
C SER A 130 0.65 10.96 19.10
N LEU A 131 -0.59 11.39 18.83
CA LEU A 131 -1.46 12.08 19.79
C LEU A 131 -2.73 11.28 20.12
N GLY A 132 -2.94 10.15 19.43
CA GLY A 132 -4.05 9.24 19.72
C GLY A 132 -3.95 8.64 21.12
N ARG A 133 -5.11 8.51 21.77
CA ARG A 133 -5.21 8.08 23.18
C ARG A 133 -5.35 6.57 23.37
N PHE A 134 -5.65 5.82 22.31
CA PHE A 134 -6.00 4.40 22.39
C PHE A 134 -4.92 3.53 21.72
N ASP A 135 -4.45 2.51 22.45
CA ASP A 135 -3.59 1.47 21.90
C ASP A 135 -4.44 0.45 21.14
N LEU A 136 -4.19 0.32 19.84
CA LEU A 136 -4.83 -0.70 19.01
C LEU A 136 -4.05 -2.00 19.16
N ARG A 137 -4.76 -3.06 19.56
CA ARG A 137 -4.17 -4.39 19.69
C ARG A 137 -3.97 -4.99 18.31
N LYS A 138 -2.84 -5.69 18.11
CA LYS A 138 -2.64 -6.53 16.92
C LYS A 138 -3.77 -7.56 16.81
N ALA A 139 -4.13 -7.96 15.60
CA ALA A 139 -5.12 -9.01 15.42
C ALA A 139 -4.57 -10.34 15.98
N ASP A 140 -5.23 -10.85 17.04
CA ASP A 140 -4.79 -12.05 17.76
C ASP A 140 -4.91 -13.32 16.91
N THR A 141 -5.90 -13.36 16.02
CA THR A 141 -6.13 -14.44 15.07
C THR A 141 -5.90 -13.96 13.65
N GLY A 142 -4.90 -14.53 12.97
CA GLY A 142 -4.71 -14.35 11.53
C GLY A 142 -5.52 -15.34 10.71
N PRO A 143 -5.31 -15.34 9.38
CA PRO A 143 -5.87 -16.35 8.50
C PRO A 143 -5.45 -17.78 8.92
N THR A 144 -6.37 -18.70 8.74
CA THR A 144 -6.26 -20.11 9.12
C THR A 144 -6.10 -21.01 7.90
N CYS A 145 -6.69 -20.63 6.76
CA CYS A 145 -6.61 -21.43 5.55
C CYS A 145 -5.31 -21.15 4.78
N ASP A 146 -4.61 -22.20 4.38
CA ASP A 146 -3.37 -22.14 3.60
C ASP A 146 -3.65 -21.87 2.11
N ARG A 147 -4.18 -20.68 1.84
CA ARG A 147 -4.58 -20.19 0.51
C ARG A 147 -3.71 -19.04 0.07
N TYR A 148 -3.66 -18.79 -1.24
CA TYR A 148 -2.83 -17.77 -1.85
C TYR A 148 -3.67 -16.57 -2.32
N LEU A 149 -3.32 -15.38 -1.86
CA LEU A 149 -3.82 -14.11 -2.35
C LEU A 149 -2.73 -13.43 -3.18
N VAL A 150 -3.01 -13.23 -4.47
CA VAL A 150 -2.03 -12.71 -5.43
C VAL A 150 -2.45 -11.33 -5.89
N PRO A 151 -1.75 -10.25 -5.48
CA PRO A 151 -1.89 -8.93 -6.11
C PRO A 151 -1.65 -9.03 -7.61
N PHE A 152 -2.67 -8.66 -8.38
CA PHE A 152 -2.68 -8.91 -9.82
C PHE A 152 -2.99 -7.64 -10.60
N ALA A 153 -2.09 -7.30 -11.53
CA ALA A 153 -2.22 -6.15 -12.41
C ALA A 153 -2.17 -6.53 -13.90
N GLY A 154 -2.18 -7.83 -14.21
CA GLY A 154 -2.18 -8.32 -15.60
C GLY A 154 -0.83 -8.27 -16.31
N GLY A 155 0.25 -7.85 -15.65
CA GLY A 155 1.60 -7.89 -16.23
C GLY A 155 2.19 -9.31 -16.25
N ARG A 156 3.23 -9.51 -17.09
CA ARG A 156 3.97 -10.78 -17.27
C ARG A 156 4.31 -11.45 -15.94
N ASP A 157 4.89 -10.71 -15.02
CA ASP A 157 5.34 -11.16 -13.69
C ASP A 157 4.19 -11.72 -12.85
N SER A 158 3.06 -11.01 -12.83
CA SER A 158 1.87 -11.43 -12.09
C SER A 158 1.22 -12.67 -12.71
N ILE A 159 1.29 -12.82 -14.03
CA ILE A 159 0.82 -14.02 -14.74
C ILE A 159 1.71 -15.22 -14.42
N VAL A 160 3.03 -15.07 -14.52
CA VAL A 160 3.97 -16.16 -14.20
C VAL A 160 3.79 -16.61 -12.75
N THR A 161 3.69 -15.67 -11.81
CA THR A 161 3.42 -15.97 -10.39
C THR A 161 2.11 -16.74 -10.24
N LEU A 162 1.04 -16.24 -10.85
CA LEU A 162 -0.29 -16.82 -10.77
C LEU A 162 -0.33 -18.26 -11.34
N GLU A 163 0.16 -18.49 -12.55
CA GLU A 163 0.15 -19.81 -13.19
C GLU A 163 0.97 -20.85 -12.42
N ASN A 164 2.04 -20.43 -11.73
CA ASN A 164 2.80 -21.32 -10.86
C ASN A 164 2.05 -21.64 -9.55
N LEU A 165 1.37 -20.66 -8.95
CA LEU A 165 0.64 -20.85 -7.69
C LEU A 165 -0.64 -21.67 -7.85
N LYS A 166 -1.33 -21.56 -9.00
CA LYS A 166 -2.52 -22.38 -9.29
C LYS A 166 -2.27 -23.88 -9.12
N LYS A 167 -1.04 -24.33 -9.38
CA LYS A 167 -0.64 -25.73 -9.25
C LYS A 167 -0.39 -26.15 -7.79
N LYS A 168 -0.23 -25.19 -6.87
CA LYS A 168 0.15 -25.43 -5.47
C LYS A 168 -1.03 -25.37 -4.50
N GLY A 169 -2.13 -24.73 -4.88
CA GLY A 169 -3.30 -24.65 -4.02
C GLY A 169 -4.29 -23.58 -4.44
N GLU A 170 -5.32 -23.43 -3.62
CA GLU A 170 -6.39 -22.47 -3.86
C GLU A 170 -5.84 -21.04 -3.90
N THR A 171 -6.11 -20.36 -5.03
CA THR A 171 -5.57 -19.04 -5.32
C THR A 171 -6.70 -18.07 -5.66
N ALA A 172 -6.64 -16.86 -5.09
CA ALA A 172 -7.50 -15.74 -5.44
C ALA A 172 -6.68 -14.55 -5.95
N LEU A 173 -7.29 -13.76 -6.84
CA LEU A 173 -6.70 -12.51 -7.32
C LEU A 173 -7.08 -11.37 -6.40
N PHE A 174 -6.10 -10.55 -6.03
CA PHE A 174 -6.31 -9.28 -5.36
C PHE A 174 -6.17 -8.14 -6.38
N LEU A 175 -7.27 -7.46 -6.65
CA LEU A 175 -7.39 -6.45 -7.72
C LEU A 175 -7.71 -5.09 -7.11
N VAL A 176 -6.87 -4.09 -7.38
CA VAL A 176 -7.14 -2.70 -6.97
C VAL A 176 -7.48 -1.87 -8.21
N ASN A 177 -8.68 -1.30 -8.24
CA ASN A 177 -9.19 -0.51 -9.37
C ASN A 177 -9.02 -1.21 -10.74
N PRO A 178 -9.48 -2.47 -10.92
CA PRO A 178 -9.28 -3.17 -12.19
C PRO A 178 -9.96 -2.43 -13.35
N ASN A 179 -9.17 -2.03 -14.35
CA ASN A 179 -9.62 -1.46 -15.61
C ASN A 179 -9.98 -2.57 -16.62
N GLU A 180 -10.45 -2.19 -17.81
CA GLU A 180 -10.87 -3.16 -18.83
C GLU A 180 -9.74 -4.09 -19.30
N GLN A 181 -8.49 -3.61 -19.37
CA GLN A 181 -7.35 -4.45 -19.74
C GLN A 181 -7.07 -5.52 -18.67
N ILE A 182 -7.05 -5.13 -17.40
CA ILE A 182 -6.90 -6.08 -16.28
C ILE A 182 -8.04 -7.11 -16.32
N LYS A 183 -9.28 -6.67 -16.55
CA LYS A 183 -10.44 -7.58 -16.65
C LYS A 183 -10.30 -8.57 -17.81
N LYS A 184 -9.81 -8.15 -18.98
CA LYS A 184 -9.52 -9.04 -20.12
C LYS A 184 -8.50 -10.11 -19.73
N VAL A 185 -7.38 -9.72 -19.13
CA VAL A 185 -6.35 -10.67 -18.69
C VAL A 185 -6.92 -11.62 -17.62
N VAL A 186 -7.66 -11.11 -16.64
CA VAL A 186 -8.32 -11.91 -15.59
C VAL A 186 -9.23 -12.98 -16.18
N LYS A 187 -10.01 -12.67 -17.23
CA LYS A 187 -10.84 -13.67 -17.94
C LYS A 187 -9.99 -14.82 -18.48
N VAL A 188 -8.86 -14.51 -19.13
CA VAL A 188 -7.93 -15.52 -19.65
C VAL A 188 -7.33 -16.39 -18.55
N THR A 189 -7.19 -15.86 -17.32
CA THR A 189 -6.67 -16.66 -16.21
C THR A 189 -7.60 -17.81 -15.79
N GLY A 190 -8.91 -17.70 -16.01
CA GLY A 190 -9.90 -18.65 -15.51
C GLY A 190 -10.07 -18.66 -13.98
N ILE A 191 -9.48 -17.70 -13.24
CA ILE A 191 -9.65 -17.61 -11.79
C ILE A 191 -10.99 -16.96 -11.44
N LYS A 192 -11.86 -17.74 -10.79
CA LYS A 192 -13.17 -17.28 -10.32
C LYS A 192 -13.10 -16.46 -9.04
N LYS A 193 -12.20 -16.81 -8.11
CA LYS A 193 -12.08 -16.14 -6.81
C LYS A 193 -11.29 -14.84 -6.95
N GLN A 194 -11.98 -13.71 -6.80
CA GLN A 194 -11.41 -12.37 -6.96
C GLN A 194 -11.84 -11.51 -5.78
N ILE A 195 -10.88 -10.80 -5.19
CA ILE A 195 -11.11 -9.77 -4.18
C ILE A 195 -10.84 -8.44 -4.85
N ILE A 196 -11.89 -7.66 -5.04
CA ILE A 196 -11.84 -6.38 -5.72
C ILE A 196 -11.87 -5.26 -4.68
N VAL A 197 -10.93 -4.34 -4.80
CA VAL A 197 -10.86 -3.13 -3.99
C VAL A 197 -10.95 -1.91 -4.91
N ARG A 198 -11.86 -0.99 -4.57
CA ARG A 198 -11.93 0.33 -5.19
C ARG A 198 -11.28 1.34 -4.27
N ARG A 199 -10.29 2.06 -4.77
CA ARG A 199 -9.60 3.13 -4.05
C ARG A 199 -9.76 4.43 -4.83
N THR A 200 -10.38 5.42 -4.21
CA THR A 200 -10.61 6.72 -4.83
C THR A 200 -9.84 7.80 -4.08
N ILE A 201 -9.01 8.54 -4.83
CA ILE A 201 -8.33 9.73 -4.32
C ILE A 201 -9.31 10.90 -4.31
N ASP A 202 -9.24 11.72 -3.27
CA ASP A 202 -10.04 12.94 -3.16
C ASP A 202 -9.80 13.89 -4.34
N LYS A 203 -10.87 14.35 -5.00
CA LYS A 203 -10.81 15.27 -6.15
C LYS A 203 -10.09 16.57 -5.80
N LYS A 204 -10.14 17.03 -4.55
CA LYS A 204 -9.41 18.21 -4.10
C LYS A 204 -7.90 18.09 -4.26
N LEU A 205 -7.35 16.88 -4.16
CA LEU A 205 -5.92 16.66 -4.43
C LEU A 205 -5.59 16.93 -5.90
N LEU A 206 -6.49 16.57 -6.82
CA LEU A 206 -6.35 16.85 -8.26
C LEU A 206 -6.42 18.36 -8.54
N GLU A 207 -7.30 19.08 -7.85
CA GLU A 207 -7.39 20.54 -7.95
C GLU A 207 -6.14 21.24 -7.45
N LEU A 208 -5.56 20.79 -6.32
CA LEU A 208 -4.31 21.33 -5.80
C LEU A 208 -3.15 21.12 -6.76
N ASN A 209 -3.09 19.95 -7.40
CA ASN A 209 -2.10 19.67 -8.44
C ASN A 209 -2.22 20.68 -9.61
N LYS A 210 -3.44 20.93 -10.10
CA LYS A 210 -3.69 21.96 -11.13
C LYS A 210 -3.28 23.37 -10.67
N LYS A 211 -3.36 23.65 -9.36
CA LYS A 211 -2.90 24.92 -8.75
C LYS A 211 -1.38 24.97 -8.51
N GLY A 212 -0.61 23.98 -8.96
CA GLY A 212 0.85 23.94 -8.86
C GLY A 212 1.39 23.55 -7.49
N TYR A 213 0.59 22.86 -6.66
CA TYR A 213 1.09 22.18 -5.46
C TYR A 213 2.02 21.03 -5.85
N LEU A 214 2.79 20.55 -4.88
CA LEU A 214 3.75 19.47 -5.11
C LEU A 214 3.02 18.19 -5.54
N ASN A 215 3.60 17.49 -6.49
CA ASN A 215 3.12 16.20 -6.95
C ASN A 215 4.33 15.31 -7.30
N GLY A 216 4.09 14.01 -7.37
CA GLY A 216 5.11 13.03 -7.71
C GLY A 216 4.71 11.63 -7.28
N HIS A 217 5.64 10.72 -7.47
CA HIS A 217 5.48 9.32 -7.14
C HIS A 217 5.24 9.10 -5.65
N THR A 218 4.41 8.11 -5.35
CA THR A 218 4.13 7.63 -4.00
C THR A 218 4.34 6.11 -3.98
N PRO A 219 4.74 5.52 -2.84
CA PRO A 219 5.02 4.09 -2.75
C PRO A 219 3.73 3.24 -2.82
N PHE A 220 3.15 3.12 -4.02
CA PHE A 220 1.87 2.45 -4.23
C PHE A 220 1.91 0.96 -3.88
N THR A 221 3.04 0.28 -4.12
CA THR A 221 3.21 -1.11 -3.67
C THR A 221 3.02 -1.24 -2.17
N ALA A 222 3.48 -0.28 -1.36
CA ALA A 222 3.24 -0.31 0.09
C ALA A 222 1.75 -0.17 0.43
N VAL A 223 0.99 0.65 -0.30
CA VAL A 223 -0.49 0.70 -0.20
C VAL A 223 -1.09 -0.68 -0.49
N LEU A 224 -0.66 -1.35 -1.56
CA LEU A 224 -1.09 -2.71 -1.88
C LEU A 224 -0.72 -3.71 -0.77
N SER A 225 0.44 -3.57 -0.14
CA SER A 225 0.89 -4.44 0.95
C SER A 225 -0.03 -4.33 2.17
N PHE A 226 -0.36 -3.13 2.63
CA PHE A 226 -1.31 -2.95 3.75
C PHE A 226 -2.73 -3.37 3.38
N LEU A 227 -3.20 -3.06 2.17
CA LEU A 227 -4.53 -3.48 1.70
C LEU A 227 -4.66 -5.01 1.59
N SER A 228 -3.64 -5.67 1.06
CA SER A 228 -3.64 -7.13 0.90
C SER A 228 -3.62 -7.84 2.26
N VAL A 229 -2.96 -7.27 3.28
CA VAL A 229 -3.04 -7.78 4.67
C VAL A 229 -4.46 -7.69 5.21
N LEU A 230 -5.13 -6.54 5.03
CA LEU A 230 -6.53 -6.40 5.43
C LEU A 230 -7.43 -7.42 4.71
N CYS A 231 -7.29 -7.55 3.38
CA CYS A 231 -8.07 -8.51 2.60
C CYS A 231 -7.76 -9.96 2.98
N ALA A 232 -6.50 -10.30 3.22
CA ALA A 232 -6.10 -11.63 3.68
C ALA A 232 -6.81 -12.03 4.96
N VAL A 233 -6.94 -11.11 5.92
CA VAL A 233 -7.70 -11.34 7.16
C VAL A 233 -9.19 -11.52 6.88
N LEU A 234 -9.78 -10.60 6.11
CA LEU A 234 -11.22 -10.57 5.82
C LEU A 234 -11.69 -11.82 5.05
N PHE A 235 -10.87 -12.34 4.14
CA PHE A 235 -11.25 -13.43 3.22
C PHE A 235 -10.53 -14.75 3.50
N ASP A 236 -9.74 -14.83 4.56
CA ASP A 236 -9.02 -16.03 5.00
C ASP A 236 -7.95 -16.57 4.06
N TYR A 237 -7.01 -15.71 3.69
CA TYR A 237 -5.83 -16.07 2.90
C TYR A 237 -4.54 -15.88 3.69
N LYS A 238 -3.89 -16.99 4.06
CA LYS A 238 -2.63 -16.96 4.82
C LYS A 238 -1.44 -16.42 4.03
N ASN A 239 -1.38 -16.69 2.72
CA ASN A 239 -0.21 -16.36 1.89
C ASN A 239 -0.52 -15.20 0.96
N ILE A 240 0.15 -14.06 1.15
CA ILE A 240 0.11 -12.90 0.26
C ILE A 240 1.36 -12.95 -0.62
N VAL A 241 1.16 -13.14 -1.92
CA VAL A 241 2.26 -13.42 -2.85
C VAL A 241 2.40 -12.34 -3.91
N PHE A 242 3.37 -11.45 -3.73
CA PHE A 242 3.74 -10.46 -4.73
C PHE A 242 4.61 -11.06 -5.83
N SER A 243 4.70 -10.35 -6.95
CA SER A 243 5.47 -10.74 -8.13
C SER A 243 6.73 -9.91 -8.33
N ASN A 244 7.27 -9.31 -7.26
CA ASN A 244 8.49 -8.50 -7.39
C ASN A 244 9.70 -9.38 -7.71
N GLU A 245 10.51 -8.92 -8.66
CA GLU A 245 11.69 -9.62 -9.17
C GLU A 245 13.01 -9.13 -8.54
N LYS A 246 14.14 -9.69 -8.96
CA LYS A 246 15.48 -9.35 -8.44
C LYS A 246 15.86 -7.89 -8.73
N SER A 247 15.56 -7.39 -9.93
CA SER A 247 15.91 -6.03 -10.38
C SER A 247 15.24 -4.93 -9.54
N ALA A 248 14.16 -5.26 -8.82
CA ALA A 248 13.45 -4.31 -7.95
C ALA A 248 14.31 -3.79 -6.78
N ASP A 249 15.47 -4.40 -6.53
CA ASP A 249 16.46 -3.93 -5.54
C ASP A 249 17.39 -2.84 -6.09
N GLU A 250 17.46 -2.67 -7.41
CA GLU A 250 18.41 -1.76 -8.04
C GLU A 250 17.94 -0.30 -7.90
N GLY A 251 18.86 0.55 -7.43
CA GLY A 251 18.64 1.99 -7.34
C GLY A 251 18.95 2.64 -8.69
N ASN A 252 18.03 3.44 -9.20
CA ASN A 252 18.11 3.93 -10.58
C ASN A 252 18.61 5.38 -10.68
N LEU A 253 18.89 6.03 -9.53
CA LEU A 253 19.18 7.45 -9.49
C LEU A 253 19.99 7.84 -8.25
N LYS A 254 21.01 8.70 -8.41
CA LYS A 254 21.74 9.30 -7.27
C LYS A 254 21.21 10.72 -7.02
N TYR A 255 20.80 11.01 -5.79
CA TYR A 255 20.34 12.36 -5.39
C TYR A 255 20.83 12.67 -3.98
N LEU A 256 21.42 13.85 -3.78
CA LEU A 256 22.00 14.30 -2.50
C LEU A 256 22.93 13.26 -1.87
N GLY A 257 23.73 12.56 -2.69
CA GLY A 257 24.65 11.50 -2.23
C GLY A 257 23.98 10.22 -1.75
N LYS A 258 22.69 10.00 -2.00
CA LYS A 258 21.97 8.75 -1.74
C LYS A 258 21.49 8.12 -3.06
N MET A 259 21.51 6.79 -3.13
CA MET A 259 20.84 6.06 -4.20
C MET A 259 19.33 6.01 -3.91
N ILE A 260 18.55 6.50 -4.85
CA ILE A 260 17.10 6.46 -4.86
C ILE A 260 16.67 5.30 -5.77
N ASN A 261 15.94 4.37 -5.16
CA ASN A 261 15.20 3.36 -5.89
C ASN A 261 13.77 3.89 -6.11
N HIS A 262 13.41 4.21 -7.36
CA HIS A 262 12.06 4.63 -7.74
C HIS A 262 11.01 3.60 -7.28
N GLN A 263 11.37 2.33 -7.25
CA GLN A 263 10.50 1.23 -6.87
C GLN A 263 10.90 0.65 -5.51
N TRP A 264 11.39 1.47 -4.58
CA TRP A 264 11.87 0.99 -3.26
C TRP A 264 10.86 0.10 -2.54
N ALA A 265 9.56 0.40 -2.63
CA ALA A 265 8.49 -0.42 -2.04
C ALA A 265 8.31 -1.82 -2.68
N LYS A 266 9.07 -2.15 -3.73
CA LYS A 266 9.17 -3.49 -4.33
C LYS A 266 10.47 -4.21 -3.95
N SER A 267 11.38 -3.55 -3.25
CA SER A 267 12.67 -4.11 -2.86
C SER A 267 12.53 -5.22 -1.80
N SER A 268 13.54 -6.07 -1.72
CA SER A 268 13.74 -7.07 -0.68
C SER A 268 13.97 -6.40 0.69
N GLU A 269 14.52 -5.20 0.73
CA GLU A 269 14.62 -4.38 1.94
C GLU A 269 13.22 -4.06 2.48
N PHE A 270 12.36 -3.45 1.66
CA PHE A 270 10.98 -3.16 2.05
C PHE A 270 10.22 -4.42 2.45
N GLU A 271 10.34 -5.49 1.68
CA GLU A 271 9.70 -6.77 1.99
C GLU A 271 10.10 -7.30 3.38
N LYS A 272 11.40 -7.32 3.70
CA LYS A 272 11.90 -7.73 5.02
C LYS A 272 11.39 -6.81 6.13
N MET A 273 11.44 -5.49 5.92
CA MET A 273 10.94 -4.50 6.88
C MET A 273 9.44 -4.67 7.13
N PHE A 274 8.64 -4.83 6.08
CA PHE A 274 7.19 -4.96 6.15
C PHE A 274 6.77 -6.29 6.78
N LYS A 275 7.44 -7.41 6.47
CA LYS A 275 7.19 -8.71 7.13
C LYS A 275 7.37 -8.63 8.63
N LYS A 276 8.49 -8.02 9.08
CA LYS A 276 8.76 -7.82 10.51
C LYS A 276 7.68 -6.95 11.16
N TYR A 277 7.30 -5.86 10.50
CA TYR A 277 6.25 -4.96 10.95
C TYR A 277 4.89 -5.67 11.08
N CYS A 278 4.48 -6.43 10.07
CA CYS A 278 3.23 -7.19 10.06
C CYS A 278 3.15 -8.16 11.24
N LYS A 279 4.18 -8.99 11.41
CA LYS A 279 4.25 -10.00 12.48
C LYS A 279 4.18 -9.38 13.87
N LYS A 280 4.77 -8.19 14.04
CA LYS A 280 4.86 -7.53 15.34
C LYS A 280 3.61 -6.72 15.68
N PHE A 281 3.11 -5.93 14.73
CA PHE A 281 2.10 -4.90 15.00
C PHE A 281 0.75 -5.13 14.33
N LEU A 282 0.66 -5.86 13.21
CA LEU A 282 -0.59 -5.97 12.45
C LEU A 282 -1.38 -7.23 12.79
N VAL A 283 -0.82 -8.38 12.45
CA VAL A 283 -1.54 -9.66 12.51
C VAL A 283 -0.56 -10.84 12.55
N LYS A 284 -0.90 -11.86 13.34
CA LYS A 284 -0.18 -13.14 13.37
C LYS A 284 -0.51 -13.99 12.14
N ASN A 285 0.29 -15.01 11.86
CA ASN A 285 -0.02 -16.05 10.86
C ASN A 285 -0.32 -15.56 9.44
N ILE A 286 0.34 -14.49 8.99
CA ILE A 286 0.38 -14.10 7.56
C ILE A 286 1.79 -14.34 7.01
N ASN A 287 1.84 -14.93 5.83
CA ASN A 287 3.04 -15.09 5.02
C ASN A 287 3.01 -14.07 3.89
N TYR A 288 3.83 -13.02 4.00
CA TYR A 288 4.05 -12.05 2.93
C TYR A 288 5.39 -12.33 2.23
N PHE A 289 5.41 -12.48 0.91
CA PHE A 289 6.65 -12.68 0.15
C PHE A 289 6.49 -12.37 -1.34
N SER A 290 7.61 -12.18 -2.04
CA SER A 290 7.63 -12.10 -3.51
C SER A 290 8.08 -13.42 -4.14
N TYR A 291 7.25 -14.00 -5.00
CA TYR A 291 7.55 -15.30 -5.65
C TYR A 291 8.74 -15.22 -6.61
N LEU A 292 8.88 -14.09 -7.30
CA LEU A 292 9.87 -13.91 -8.37
C LEU A 292 11.21 -13.34 -7.91
N ARG A 293 11.42 -13.19 -6.60
CA ARG A 293 12.58 -12.47 -6.04
C ARG A 293 13.94 -12.97 -6.55
N LYS A 294 14.04 -14.25 -6.89
CA LYS A 294 15.29 -14.89 -7.34
C LYS A 294 15.53 -14.81 -8.85
N TYR A 295 14.57 -14.30 -9.62
CA TYR A 295 14.64 -14.26 -11.08
C TYR A 295 14.84 -12.81 -11.56
N GLY A 296 15.57 -12.66 -12.66
CA GLY A 296 15.60 -11.42 -13.44
C GLY A 296 14.63 -11.42 -14.62
N GLU A 297 14.52 -10.28 -15.30
CA GLU A 297 13.52 -10.04 -16.33
C GLU A 297 13.58 -11.04 -17.49
N LEU A 298 14.79 -11.43 -17.92
CA LEU A 298 14.97 -12.42 -19.00
C LEU A 298 14.47 -13.81 -18.60
N GLU A 299 14.69 -14.22 -17.35
CA GLU A 299 14.22 -15.51 -16.84
C GLU A 299 12.69 -15.51 -16.72
N ILE A 300 12.12 -14.42 -16.23
CA ILE A 300 10.66 -14.25 -16.14
C ILE A 300 10.04 -14.26 -17.54
N SER A 301 10.67 -13.61 -18.52
CA SER A 301 10.23 -13.64 -19.91
C SER A 301 10.24 -15.06 -20.49
N LYS A 302 11.30 -15.85 -20.23
CA LYS A 302 11.36 -17.28 -20.60
C LYS A 302 10.29 -18.13 -19.90
N MET A 303 9.86 -17.77 -18.69
CA MET A 303 8.74 -18.42 -18.04
C MET A 303 7.41 -18.02 -18.67
N PHE A 304 7.26 -16.72 -19.00
CA PHE A 304 6.02 -16.17 -19.55
C PHE A 304 5.67 -16.75 -20.92
N ILE A 305 6.66 -16.96 -21.79
CA ILE A 305 6.41 -17.51 -23.14
C ILE A 305 5.77 -18.91 -23.14
N LYS A 306 5.82 -19.63 -22.00
CA LYS A 306 5.16 -20.92 -21.82
C LYS A 306 3.63 -20.80 -21.68
N TYR A 307 3.08 -19.58 -21.69
CA TYR A 307 1.66 -19.31 -21.54
C TYR A 307 1.09 -18.51 -22.73
N PRO A 308 1.09 -19.06 -23.96
CA PRO A 308 0.68 -18.36 -25.18
C PRO A 308 -0.78 -17.87 -25.15
N LYS A 309 -1.64 -18.49 -24.32
CA LYS A 309 -3.03 -18.05 -24.10
C LYS A 309 -3.17 -16.57 -23.69
N TYR A 310 -2.12 -15.99 -23.10
CA TYR A 310 -2.12 -14.58 -22.69
C TYR A 310 -1.64 -13.62 -23.78
N PHE A 311 -1.01 -14.08 -24.87
CA PHE A 311 -0.38 -13.17 -25.84
C PHE A 311 -1.37 -12.23 -26.54
N SER A 312 -2.62 -12.67 -26.72
CA SER A 312 -3.67 -11.86 -27.36
C SER A 312 -4.26 -10.75 -26.50
N VAL A 313 -3.87 -10.67 -25.22
CA VAL A 313 -4.34 -9.65 -24.27
C VAL A 313 -3.23 -8.72 -23.80
N PHE A 314 -2.07 -8.74 -24.47
CA PHE A 314 -0.94 -7.84 -24.25
C PHE A 314 -0.77 -6.83 -25.37
#